data_AF-A0A8S4DJ87-F1
#
_entry.id   AF-A0A8S4DJ87-F1
#
_cell.length_a   1.000
_cell.length_b   1.000
_cell.length_c   1.000
_cell.angle_alpha   90.00
_cell.angle_beta   90.00
_cell.angle_gamma   90.00
#
_symmetry.space_group_name_H-M   'P 1'
#
loop_
_entity.id
_entity.type
_entity.pdbx_description
1 polymer ?
#
loop_
_entity_poly.entity_id
_entity_poly.type
_entity_poly.pdbx_seq_one_letter_code
_entity_poly.pdbx_strand_id
1 'polypeptide(L)' 'MEFCGSEDVKRHRWFKVIDWADVFMKKLQPPIVPSVSYEGDTSNFDEYPETDWKAARALDPDELKLFANF' A
#
# COMPACT_ATOMS: atom_id res chain seq x y z
N MET A 1 -9.49 5.03 -32.96
CA MET A 1 -9.76 4.61 -31.58
C MET A 1 -8.73 5.33 -30.74
N GLU A 2 -9.11 6.45 -30.11
CA GLU A 2 -8.21 7.16 -29.21
C GLU A 2 -8.17 6.36 -27.91
N PHE A 3 -7.01 5.79 -27.62
CA PHE A 3 -6.73 5.29 -26.28
C PHE A 3 -6.54 6.53 -25.38
N CYS A 4 -7.06 6.50 -24.15
CA CYS A 4 -6.91 7.61 -23.20
C CYS A 4 -6.48 7.09 -21.83
N GLY A 5 -5.73 7.92 -21.10
CA GLY A 5 -5.35 7.67 -19.72
C GLY A 5 -4.33 6.55 -19.58
N SER A 6 -4.60 5.59 -18.68
CA SER A 6 -3.61 4.54 -18.35
C SER A 6 -3.23 3.65 -19.53
N GLU A 7 -4.07 3.56 -20.56
CA GLU A 7 -3.82 2.73 -21.74
C GLU A 7 -2.65 3.26 -22.59
N ASP A 8 -2.46 4.58 -22.67
CA ASP A 8 -1.33 5.19 -23.37
C ASP A 8 0.00 4.87 -22.67
N VAL A 9 -0.02 4.85 -21.34
CA VAL A 9 1.15 4.47 -20.53
C VAL A 9 1.47 3.00 -20.75
N LYS A 10 0.47 2.12 -20.69
CA LYS A 10 0.64 0.66 -20.87
C LYS A 10 1.20 0.29 -22.24
N ARG A 11 0.81 1.02 -23.29
CA ARG A 11 1.25 0.79 -24.68
C ARG A 11 2.61 1.43 -25.00
N HIS A 12 3.14 2.30 -24.14
CA HIS A 12 4.40 2.97 -24.39
C HIS A 12 5.56 1.95 -24.51
N ARG A 13 6.48 2.20 -25.45
CA ARG A 13 7.61 1.31 -25.79
C ARG A 13 8.48 0.88 -24.61
N TRP A 14 8.51 1.67 -23.53
CA TRP A 14 9.23 1.35 -22.31
C TRP A 14 8.69 0.09 -21.62
N PHE A 15 7.38 -0.14 -21.71
CA PHE A 15 6.68 -1.29 -21.11
C PHE A 15 6.43 -2.44 -22.09
N LYS A 16 7.03 -2.43 -23.28
CA LYS A 16 6.74 -3.42 -24.35
C LYS A 16 6.91 -4.89 -23.94
N VAL A 17 7.71 -5.15 -22.91
CA VAL A 17 8.02 -6.50 -22.40
C VAL A 17 7.09 -6.92 -21.26
N ILE A 18 6.20 -6.04 -20.80
CA ILE A 18 5.28 -6.28 -19.70
C ILE A 18 3.95 -6.76 -20.27
N ASP A 19 3.57 -7.99 -19.93
CA ASP A 19 2.20 -8.44 -20.08
C ASP A 19 1.36 -7.92 -18.90
N TRP A 20 0.53 -6.91 -19.17
CA TRP A 20 -0.31 -6.28 -18.15
C TRP A 20 -1.42 -7.19 -17.61
N ALA A 21 -1.84 -8.22 -18.35
CA ALA A 21 -2.78 -9.21 -17.84
C ALA A 21 -2.11 -10.10 -16.78
N ASP A 22 -0.85 -10.48 -17.00
CA ASP A 22 -0.09 -11.27 -16.02
C ASP A 22 0.32 -10.46 -14.78
N VAL A 23 0.56 -9.16 -14.92
CA VAL A 23 0.69 -8.24 -13.78
C VAL A 23 -0.57 -8.27 -12.92
N PHE A 24 -1.75 -8.09 -13.54
CA PHE A 24 -3.03 -8.08 -12.84
C PHE A 24 -3.32 -9.41 -12.14
N MET A 25 -3.00 -10.52 -12.80
CA MET A 25 -3.16 -11.87 -12.25
C MET A 25 -2.06 -12.28 -11.27
N LYS A 26 -1.12 -11.38 -10.93
CA LYS A 26 0.00 -11.62 -10.01
C LYS A 26 0.88 -12.83 -10.39
N LYS A 27 1.07 -13.07 -11.70
CA LYS A 27 1.88 -14.20 -12.20
C LYS A 27 3.35 -13.87 -12.37
N LEU A 28 3.68 -12.59 -12.56
CA LEU A 28 5.06 -12.16 -12.72
C LEU A 28 5.80 -12.31 -11.38
N GLN A 29 7.00 -12.90 -11.44
CA GLN A 29 7.89 -12.92 -10.28
C GLN A 29 8.39 -11.50 -10.00
N PRO A 30 8.19 -10.96 -8.78
CA PRO A 30 8.68 -9.63 -8.47
C PRO A 30 10.23 -9.65 -8.40
N PRO A 31 10.89 -8.56 -8.79
CA PRO A 31 12.35 -8.47 -8.74
C PRO A 31 12.90 -8.46 -7.30
N ILE A 32 12.08 -8.09 -6.33
CA ILE A 32 12.42 -8.07 -4.91
C ILE A 32 11.33 -8.84 -4.17
N VAL A 33 11.73 -9.91 -3.50
CA VAL A 33 10.89 -10.67 -2.57
C VAL A 33 11.36 -10.32 -1.16
N PRO A 34 10.53 -9.68 -0.30
CA PRO A 34 10.94 -9.35 1.06
C PRO A 34 11.17 -10.63 1.87
N SER A 35 12.15 -10.58 2.77
CA SER A 35 12.40 -11.70 3.69
C SER A 35 11.41 -11.63 4.85
N VAL A 36 10.68 -12.72 5.09
CA VAL A 36 9.70 -12.84 6.18
C VAL A 36 9.93 -14.15 6.89
N SER A 37 10.15 -14.09 8.20
CA SER A 37 10.53 -15.24 9.03
C SER A 37 9.40 -15.80 9.88
N TYR A 38 8.39 -15.00 10.22
CA TYR A 38 7.18 -15.40 10.96
C TYR A 38 6.02 -14.41 10.72
N GLU A 39 4.82 -14.73 11.19
CA GLU A 39 3.58 -13.95 10.92
C GLU A 39 3.62 -12.51 11.44
N GLY A 40 4.38 -12.24 12.50
CA GLY A 40 4.54 -10.91 13.10
C GLY A 40 5.89 -10.26 12.79
N ASP A 41 6.56 -10.66 11.71
CA ASP A 41 7.88 -10.15 11.35
C ASP A 41 7.79 -8.69 10.85
N THR A 42 8.31 -7.76 11.65
CA THR A 42 8.37 -6.33 11.34
C THR A 42 9.74 -5.87 10.81
N SER A 43 10.65 -6.79 10.47
CA SER A 43 12.03 -6.47 10.06
C SER A 43 12.16 -5.66 8.76
N ASN A 44 11.11 -5.61 7.94
CA ASN A 44 11.05 -4.79 6.73
C ASN A 44 10.50 -3.37 6.99
N PHE A 45 10.29 -2.99 8.25
CA PHE A 45 9.86 -1.67 8.68
C PHE A 45 10.90 -1.03 9.59
N ASP A 46 11.00 0.30 9.55
CA ASP A 46 11.86 1.03 10.49
C ASP A 46 11.28 0.98 11.90
N GLU A 47 12.16 0.97 12.90
CA GLU A 47 11.77 1.12 14.30
C GLU A 47 11.51 2.59 14.63
N TYR A 48 10.35 2.88 15.20
CA TYR A 48 9.99 4.20 15.70
C TYR A 48 9.80 4.13 17.23
N PRO A 49 10.10 5.21 17.97
CA PRO A 49 9.83 5.24 19.41
C PRO A 49 8.34 5.03 19.70
N GLU A 50 8.05 4.08 20.59
CA GLU A 50 6.69 3.86 21.08
C GLU A 50 6.25 5.05 21.93
N THR A 51 5.15 5.69 21.54
CA THR A 51 4.49 6.70 22.38
C THR A 51 3.55 6.03 23.35
N ASP A 52 3.55 6.47 24.62
CA ASP A 52 2.54 6.02 25.59
C ASP A 52 1.16 6.61 25.24
N TRP A 53 0.40 5.89 24.43
CA TRP A 53 -0.94 6.29 24.03
C TRP A 53 -1.91 6.38 25.22
N LYS A 54 -1.61 5.75 26.37
CA LYS A 54 -2.45 5.85 27.57
C LYS A 54 -2.35 7.22 28.23
N ALA A 55 -1.30 7.98 27.93
CA ALA A 55 -1.18 9.37 28.33
C ALA A 55 -2.02 10.32 27.46
N ALA A 56 -2.64 9.83 26.38
CA ALA A 56 -3.49 10.66 25.52
C ALA A 56 -4.73 11.15 26.28
N ARG A 57 -5.09 12.41 26.03
CA ARG A 57 -6.33 13.01 26.54
C ARG A 57 -7.55 12.27 25.97
N ALA A 58 -8.55 12.01 26.81
CA ALA A 58 -9.85 11.56 26.35
C ALA A 58 -10.55 12.65 25.50
N LEU A 59 -11.15 12.23 24.38
CA LEU A 59 -11.95 13.11 23.53
C LEU A 59 -13.25 13.51 24.24
N ASP A 60 -13.67 14.75 24.05
CA ASP A 60 -14.99 15.19 24.52
C ASP A 60 -16.11 14.70 23.57
N PRO A 61 -17.38 14.76 23.99
CA PRO A 61 -18.50 14.26 23.19
C PRO A 61 -18.65 14.90 21.81
N ASP A 62 -18.22 16.14 21.60
CA ASP A 62 -18.31 16.81 20.31
C ASP A 62 -17.16 16.38 19.39
N GLU A 63 -15.96 16.19 19.93
CA GLU A 63 -14.83 15.58 19.21
C GLU A 63 -15.13 14.14 18.78
N LEU A 64 -15.80 13.35 19.64
CA LEU A 64 -16.21 11.98 19.29
C LEU A 64 -17.19 11.93 18.11
N LYS A 65 -18.03 12.96 17.92
CA LYS A 65 -18.96 13.01 16.77
C LYS A 65 -18.24 13.12 15.43
N LEU A 66 -17.01 13.65 15.39
CA LEU A 66 -16.21 13.71 14.16
C LEU A 66 -15.90 12.32 13.60
N PHE A 67 -15.91 11.30 14.45
CA PHE A 67 -15.62 9.91 14.10
C PHE A 67 -16.88 9.04 13.98
N ALA A 68 -18.08 9.63 13.97
CA ALA A 68 -19.33 8.88 14.00
C ALA A 68 -19.55 7.95 12.80
N ASN A 69 -18.83 8.18 11.69
CA ASN A 69 -18.89 7.38 10.46
C ASN A 69 -17.49 6.98 9.96
N PHE A 70 -16.51 6.84 10.86
CA PHE A 70 -15.19 6.31 10.51
C PHE A 70 -15.27 4.83 10.11
#